data_AF-A0A2V5RZI5-F1
#
_entry.id   AF-A0A2V5RZI5-F1
#
_cell.length_a   1.000
_cell.length_b   1.000
_cell.length_c   1.000
_cell.angle_alpha   90.00
_cell.angle_beta   90.00
_cell.angle_gamma   90.00
#
_symmetry.space_group_name_H-M   'P 1'
#
loop_
_entity.id
_entity.type
_entity.pdbx_description
1 polymer ?
#
loop_
_entity_poly.entity_id
_entity_poly.type
_entity_poly.pdbx_seq_one_letter_code
_entity_poly.pdbx_strand_id
1 'polypeptide(L)' 'MHEELGALAAKAAKVLSRSSEYVVTQPAELRVLRQMSLAELDEFAKRHGWRAIRRLGGKQIEFYNDASVRPM' A
#
# COMPACT_ATOMS: atom_id res chain seq x y z
N MET A 1 -13.77 7.31 -1.75
CA MET A 1 -12.38 7.37 -1.24
C MET A 1 -12.14 6.46 -0.04
N HIS A 2 -12.82 6.63 1.11
CA HIS A 2 -12.59 5.76 2.28
C HIS A 2 -12.92 4.28 2.04
N GLU A 3 -14.01 3.97 1.33
CA GLU A 3 -14.39 2.60 0.97
C GLU A 3 -13.39 1.95 -0.02
N GLU A 4 -12.96 2.70 -1.04
CA GLU A 4 -11.95 2.23 -2.01
C GLU A 4 -10.61 1.92 -1.33
N LEU A 5 -10.21 2.77 -0.36
CA LEU A 5 -8.99 2.57 0.40
C LEU A 5 -9.09 1.36 1.35
N GLY A 6 -10.24 1.18 2.01
CA GLY A 6 -10.48 0.00 2.85
C GLY A 6 -10.45 -1.31 2.06
N ALA A 7 -11.09 -1.33 0.88
CA ALA A 7 -11.06 -2.49 -0.01
C ALA A 7 -9.64 -2.81 -0.50
N LEU A 8 -8.87 -1.78 -0.86
CA LEU A 8 -7.47 -1.91 -1.22
C LEU A 8 -6.63 -2.47 -0.07
N ALA A 9 -6.80 -1.95 1.16
CA ALA A 9 -6.10 -2.44 2.33
C ALA A 9 -6.40 -3.93 2.59
N ALA A 10 -7.67 -4.33 2.53
CA ALA A 10 -8.07 -5.73 2.69
C ALA A 10 -7.43 -6.64 1.62
N LYS A 11 -7.38 -6.18 0.37
CA LYS A 11 -6.72 -6.91 -0.72
C LYS A 11 -5.21 -7.02 -0.51
N ALA A 12 -4.54 -5.91 -0.19
CA ALA A 12 -3.10 -5.89 0.08
C ALA A 12 -2.74 -6.81 1.25
N ALA A 13 -3.50 -6.75 2.35
CA ALA A 13 -3.34 -7.63 3.50
C ALA A 13 -3.47 -9.12 3.12
N LYS A 14 -4.46 -9.47 2.29
CA LYS A 14 -4.66 -10.84 1.82
C LYS A 14 -3.51 -11.34 0.96
N VAL A 15 -2.90 -10.48 0.14
CA VAL A 15 -1.74 -10.85 -0.67
C VAL A 15 -0.52 -10.99 0.23
N LEU A 16 -0.24 -9.98 1.05
CA LEU A 16 0.95 -9.90 1.93
C LEU A 16 0.94 -10.90 3.11
N SER A 17 -0.19 -11.53 3.41
CA SER A 17 -0.23 -12.66 4.34
C SER A 17 0.36 -13.94 3.74
N ARG A 18 0.53 -13.99 2.41
CA ARG A 18 1.03 -15.14 1.65
C ARG A 18 2.27 -14.84 0.83
N SER A 19 2.64 -13.57 0.67
CA SER A 19 3.82 -13.11 -0.07
C SER A 19 4.53 -11.99 0.67
N SER A 20 5.78 -11.72 0.31
CA SER A 20 6.55 -10.59 0.84
C SER A 20 6.21 -9.27 0.15
N GLU A 21 5.58 -9.30 -1.02
CA GLU A 21 5.33 -8.13 -1.88
C GLU A 21 3.93 -8.16 -2.50
N TYR A 22 3.35 -6.97 -2.67
CA TYR A 22 2.17 -6.71 -3.48
C TYR A 22 2.42 -5.50 -4.40
N VAL A 23 2.46 -5.75 -5.71
CA VAL A 23 2.53 -4.71 -6.73
C VAL A 23 1.11 -4.29 -7.10
N VAL A 24 0.79 -3.01 -6.96
CA VAL A 24 -0.52 -2.46 -7.30
C VAL A 24 -0.61 -2.29 -8.82
N THR A 25 -1.37 -3.15 -9.46
CA THR A 25 -1.52 -3.18 -10.93
C THR A 25 -2.84 -2.62 -11.43
N GLN A 26 -3.86 -2.51 -10.57
CA GLN A 26 -5.17 -2.03 -11.00
C GLN A 26 -5.20 -0.49 -11.10
N PRO A 27 -5.63 0.08 -12.24
CA PRO A 27 -5.66 1.53 -12.43
C PRO A 27 -6.48 2.28 -11.38
N ALA A 28 -7.60 1.71 -10.93
CA ALA A 28 -8.44 2.32 -9.90
C ALA A 28 -7.72 2.43 -8.54
N GLU A 29 -7.02 1.37 -8.13
CA GLU A 29 -6.23 1.34 -6.90
C GLU A 29 -5.05 2.32 -6.98
N LEU A 30 -4.33 2.33 -8.10
CA LEU A 30 -3.26 3.30 -8.35
C LEU A 30 -3.77 4.74 -8.31
N ARG A 31 -4.96 5.02 -8.85
CA ARG A 31 -5.56 6.36 -8.82
C ARG A 31 -5.77 6.85 -7.38
N VAL A 32 -6.30 5.99 -6.51
CA VAL A 32 -6.51 6.32 -5.09
C VAL A 32 -5.17 6.60 -4.40
N LEU A 33 -4.19 5.71 -4.57
CA LEU A 33 -2.89 5.84 -3.92
C LEU A 33 -2.04 7.00 -4.45
N ARG A 34 -2.24 7.42 -5.70
CA ARG A 34 -1.53 8.57 -6.30
C ARG A 34 -2.06 9.93 -5.80
N GLN A 35 -3.27 9.97 -5.24
CA GLN A 35 -3.81 11.18 -4.61
C GLN A 35 -3.17 11.46 -3.26
N MET A 36 -2.59 10.44 -2.62
CA MET A 36 -1.81 10.61 -1.40
C MET A 36 -0.48 11.31 -1.69
N SER A 37 0.01 12.10 -0.74
CA SER A 37 1.41 12.47 -0.64
C SER A 37 2.27 11.23 -0.34
N LEU A 38 3.60 11.39 -0.45
CA LEU A 38 4.53 10.33 -0.03
C LEU A 38 4.38 10.00 1.46
N ALA A 39 4.19 11.01 2.31
CA ALA A 39 4.04 10.84 3.75
C ALA A 39 2.74 10.10 4.11
N GLU A 40 1.62 10.46 3.48
CA GLU A 40 0.34 9.77 3.71
C GLU A 40 0.38 8.31 3.25
N LEU A 41 1.06 8.03 2.13
CA LEU A 41 1.23 6.66 1.65
C LEU A 41 2.10 5.81 2.60
N ASP A 42 3.18 6.41 3.12
CA ASP A 42 4.07 5.75 4.09
C ASP A 42 3.35 5.50 5.42
N GLU A 43 2.60 6.49 5.93
CA GLU A 43 1.80 6.33 7.14
C GLU A 43 0.70 5.27 6.97
N PHE A 44 0.00 5.27 5.83
CA PHE A 44 -0.96 4.24 5.49
C PHE A 44 -0.33 2.85 5.53
N ALA A 45 0.82 2.66 4.89
CA ALA A 45 1.52 1.37 4.89
C ALA A 45 1.94 0.94 6.31
N LYS A 46 2.53 1.85 7.09
CA LYS A 46 2.99 1.59 8.46
C LYS A 46 1.87 1.16 9.39
N ARG A 47 0.69 1.79 9.30
CA ARG A 47 -0.50 1.41 10.08
C ARG A 47 -0.92 -0.05 9.84
N HIS A 48 -0.52 -0.64 8.72
CA HIS A 48 -0.77 -2.04 8.38
C HIS A 48 0.45 -2.97 8.57
N GLY A 49 1.58 -2.46 9.08
CA GLY A 49 2.81 -3.24 9.22
C GLY A 49 3.50 -3.49 7.88
N TRP A 50 3.39 -2.55 6.95
CA TRP A 50 3.97 -2.62 5.60
C TRP A 50 4.89 -1.43 5.34
N ARG A 51 5.74 -1.60 4.33
CA ARG A 51 6.49 -0.51 3.71
C ARG A 51 5.96 -0.26 2.29
N ALA A 52 5.79 1.00 1.91
CA ALA A 52 5.38 1.37 0.57
C ALA A 52 6.52 2.01 -0.24
N ILE A 53 6.61 1.67 -1.53
CA ILE A 53 7.58 2.27 -2.46
C ILE A 53 6.84 2.77 -3.70
N ARG A 54 7.13 4.02 -4.11
CA ARG A 54 6.73 4.55 -5.42
C ARG A 54 7.85 4.33 -6.43
N ARG A 55 7.56 3.67 -7.54
CA ARG A 55 8.47 3.48 -8.67
C ARG A 55 7.97 4.18 -9.92
N LEU A 56 8.85 4.27 -10.92
CA LEU A 56 8.53 4.78 -12.26
C LEU A 56 7.85 6.16 -12.24
N GLY A 57 8.31 7.06 -11.38
CA GLY A 57 7.73 8.40 -11.22
C GLY A 57 6.31 8.39 -10.61
N GLY A 58 6.00 7.42 -9.76
CA GLY A 58 4.68 7.29 -9.11
C GLY A 58 3.62 6.58 -9.94
N LYS A 59 4.02 5.95 -11.06
CA LYS A 59 3.12 5.12 -11.89
C LYS A 59 2.94 3.72 -11.34
N GLN A 60 3.85 3.26 -10.49
CA GLN A 60 3.81 1.97 -9.83
C GLN A 60 3.98 2.17 -8.33
N ILE A 61 3.16 1.46 -7.56
CA ILE A 61 3.22 1.46 -6.10
C ILE A 61 3.31 0.01 -5.65
N GLU A 62 4.24 -0.24 -4.74
CA GLU A 62 4.53 -1.57 -4.21
C GLU A 62 4.42 -1.52 -2.70
N PHE A 63 3.76 -2.52 -2.13
CA PHE A 63 3.73 -2.75 -0.70
C PHE A 63 4.57 -3.97 -0.37
N TYR A 64 5.32 -3.88 0.71
CA TYR A 64 6.14 -4.96 1.24
C TYR A 64 5.71 -5.27 2.67
N ASN A 65 5.59 -6.55 3.00
CA ASN A 65 5.37 -6.94 4.39
C ASN A 65 6.61 -6.55 5.21
N ASP A 66 6.40 -5.75 6.26
CA ASP A 66 7.47 -5.25 7.09
C ASP A 66 7.06 -5.36 8.56
N ALA A 67 7.37 -6.51 9.15
CA ALA A 67 7.04 -6.76 10.55
C ALA A 67 7.74 -5.81 11.53
N SER A 68 8.80 -5.10 11.10
CA SER A 68 9.55 -4.17 11.95
C SER A 68 8.87 -2.81 12.13
N VAL A 69 7.89 -2.46 11.27
CA VAL A 69 7.19 -1.16 11.31
C VAL A 69 5.82 -1.22 11.97
N ARG A 70 5.44 -2.37 12.56
CA ARG A 70 4.18 -2.45 13.30
C ARG A 70 4.23 -1.50 14.51
N PRO A 71 3.26 -0.59 14.67
CA PRO A 71 3.11 0.10 15.94
C PRO A 71 2.82 -0.96 17.01
N MET A 72 3.53 -0.87 18.14
CA MET A 72 3.25 -1.70 19.32
C MET A 72 1.87 -1.37 19.90
#